data_AF-A0A9Q8QCJ2-F1
#
_entry.id   AF-A0A9Q8QCJ2-F1
#
_cell.length_a   1.000
_cell.length_b   1.000
_cell.length_c   1.000
_cell.angle_alpha   90.00
_cell.angle_beta   90.00
_cell.angle_gamma   90.00
#
_symmetry.space_group_name_H-M   'P 1'
#
loop_
_entity.id
_entity.type
_entity.pdbx_description
1 polymer ?
#
loop_
_entity_poly.entity_id
_entity_poly.type
_entity_poly.pdbx_seq_one_letter_code
_entity_poly.pdbx_strand_id
1 'polypeptide(L)'
;MLHVYNLNHESWQTVYFQRASVLVTEIVLAYALQMFIDTTPLHSKRAAQVAALSIFLSPGLLIIDHIHFQYNGFMYGILVLSLVLARCRSTLLHSGLVFAALLCFKHIYLYLAPAYFVFLLRTYCLSSRSIFRIKLLNCIKLGGGIALIFGAAFGPFAAMRQVPQLLSRLFPFSRGLCHAYWAPNIWALYSLADRVLIHLAPRLGLALKEDALQSVTRGLVGDTTFAVLPEIVPRMCFALTLLFQGLPLIKLFAQPTWENFIGAVTLCGYASFLFGWHVHEKAILLVIIPFSLIALRDRRHLGAFRPLAVAGHVSLFPLLFTPAEFPIKTIYTVFWLVLFLMAFDRLAPASSKPRFFLLDRFSTLYIAVSIPLIAYTSLFHQIVFGKSYEFLPLMFTSSYAAVGVVGSWVGYMVVYFTS
;
A
#
# COMPACT_ATOMS: atom_id res chain seq x y z
N MET A 1 -34.76 2.93 -18.02
CA MET A 1 -33.99 2.62 -19.25
C MET A 1 -32.60 3.20 -19.08
N LEU A 2 -31.53 2.44 -19.35
CA LEU A 2 -30.15 2.93 -19.24
C LEU A 2 -29.88 3.94 -20.38
N HIS A 3 -29.82 5.24 -20.07
CA HIS A 3 -29.45 6.28 -21.04
C HIS A 3 -27.92 6.43 -21.10
N VAL A 4 -27.28 5.70 -22.02
CA VAL A 4 -25.82 5.63 -22.17
C VAL A 4 -25.17 7.00 -22.50
N TYR A 5 -25.96 7.97 -22.99
CA TYR A 5 -25.50 9.30 -23.38
C TYR A 5 -25.70 10.40 -22.33
N ASN A 6 -26.16 10.07 -21.11
CA ASN A 6 -26.39 11.05 -20.04
C ASN A 6 -25.05 11.45 -19.36
N LEU A 7 -24.12 11.97 -20.16
CA LEU A 7 -22.81 12.44 -19.71
C LEU A 7 -22.98 13.65 -18.79
N ASN A 8 -22.15 13.74 -17.76
CA ASN A 8 -22.20 14.81 -16.74
C ASN A 8 -23.53 14.90 -15.98
N HIS A 9 -24.25 13.78 -15.85
CA HIS A 9 -25.45 13.75 -15.01
C HIS A 9 -25.12 14.06 -13.55
N GLU A 10 -25.61 15.20 -13.08
CA GLU A 10 -25.43 15.67 -11.73
C GLU A 10 -26.80 15.86 -11.08
N SER A 11 -27.12 14.97 -10.14
CA SER A 11 -28.33 15.06 -9.33
C SER A 11 -28.03 14.61 -7.91
N TRP A 12 -28.70 15.22 -6.93
CA TRP A 12 -28.55 14.84 -5.52
C TRP A 12 -28.81 13.35 -5.30
N GLN A 13 -29.78 12.78 -6.02
CA GLN A 13 -30.11 11.36 -5.97
C GLN A 13 -28.93 10.49 -6.42
N THR A 14 -28.21 10.89 -7.47
CA THR A 14 -27.02 10.18 -7.95
C THR A 14 -25.89 10.27 -6.93
N VAL A 15 -25.66 11.45 -6.35
CA VAL A 15 -24.64 11.65 -5.31
C VAL A 15 -24.96 10.80 -4.07
N TYR A 16 -26.21 10.80 -3.60
CA TYR A 16 -26.62 9.98 -2.46
C TYR A 16 -26.48 8.49 -2.75
N PHE A 17 -26.88 8.03 -3.94
CA PHE A 17 -26.72 6.63 -4.34
C PHE A 17 -25.23 6.22 -4.36
N GLN A 18 -24.37 7.05 -4.95
CA GLN A 18 -22.93 6.84 -4.98
C GLN A 18 -22.36 6.75 -3.56
N ARG A 19 -22.59 7.74 -2.70
CA ARG A 19 -22.06 7.72 -1.32
C ARG A 19 -22.62 6.55 -0.50
N ALA A 20 -23.91 6.26 -0.61
CA ALA A 20 -24.54 5.14 0.11
C ALA A 20 -24.00 3.77 -0.34
N SER A 21 -23.76 3.58 -1.64
CA SER A 21 -23.21 2.31 -2.14
C SER A 21 -21.78 2.04 -1.65
N VAL A 22 -20.95 3.08 -1.54
CA VAL A 22 -19.62 2.96 -0.90
C VAL A 22 -19.77 2.54 0.56
N LEU A 23 -20.63 3.22 1.34
CA LEU A 23 -20.86 2.91 2.76
C LEU A 23 -21.40 1.49 2.98
N VAL A 24 -22.37 1.07 2.17
CA VAL A 24 -22.98 -0.28 2.28
C VAL A 24 -21.96 -1.37 1.96
N THR A 25 -21.15 -1.19 0.91
CA THR A 25 -20.13 -2.18 0.55
C THR A 25 -18.97 -2.24 1.54
N GLU A 26 -18.69 -1.15 2.27
CA GLU A 26 -17.70 -1.11 3.34
C GLU A 26 -18.07 -1.98 4.57
N ILE A 27 -19.34 -2.40 4.71
CA ILE A 27 -19.75 -3.36 5.76
C ILE A 27 -18.92 -4.66 5.69
N VAL A 28 -18.43 -5.03 4.50
CA VAL A 28 -17.53 -6.19 4.33
C VAL A 28 -16.23 -6.02 5.12
N LEU A 29 -15.70 -4.81 5.22
CA LEU A 29 -14.52 -4.51 6.04
C LEU A 29 -14.83 -4.65 7.52
N ALA A 30 -15.96 -4.11 7.98
CA ALA A 30 -16.39 -4.26 9.37
C ALA A 30 -16.53 -5.74 9.77
N TYR A 31 -17.15 -6.55 8.91
CA TYR A 31 -17.28 -8.00 9.11
C TYR A 31 -15.92 -8.70 9.18
N ALA A 32 -15.02 -8.41 8.24
CA ALA A 32 -13.68 -9.00 8.21
C ALA A 32 -12.85 -8.67 9.46
N LEU A 33 -12.94 -7.42 9.93
CA LEU A 33 -12.27 -6.93 11.14
C LEU A 33 -12.87 -7.53 12.41
N GLN A 34 -14.19 -7.73 12.47
CA GLN A 34 -14.82 -8.44 13.58
C GLN A 34 -14.32 -9.89 13.66
N MET A 35 -14.22 -10.58 12.52
CA MET A 35 -13.66 -11.93 12.46
C MET A 35 -12.18 -11.96 12.88
N PHE A 36 -11.39 -10.93 12.53
CA PHE A 36 -10.02 -10.78 13.01
C PHE A 36 -9.95 -10.69 14.54
N ILE A 37 -10.84 -9.89 15.16
CA ILE A 37 -10.93 -9.75 16.62
C ILE A 37 -11.31 -11.08 17.27
N ASP A 38 -12.33 -11.77 16.75
CA ASP A 38 -12.86 -12.99 17.37
C ASP A 38 -11.93 -14.19 17.25
N THR A 39 -11.14 -14.26 16.18
CA THR A 39 -10.13 -15.31 16.01
C THR A 39 -8.82 -15.01 16.75
N THR A 40 -8.66 -13.83 17.37
CA THR A 40 -7.45 -13.47 18.11
C THR A 40 -7.50 -14.01 19.55
N PRO A 41 -6.38 -14.55 20.09
CA PRO A 41 -6.32 -15.01 21.48
C PRO A 41 -6.75 -13.95 22.50
N LEU A 42 -7.39 -14.38 23.60
CA LEU A 42 -7.96 -13.50 24.62
C LEU A 42 -6.97 -12.44 25.16
N HIS A 43 -5.71 -12.84 25.41
CA HIS A 43 -4.68 -11.93 25.93
C HIS A 43 -4.32 -10.79 24.97
N SER A 44 -4.51 -10.98 23.66
CA SER A 44 -4.24 -9.97 22.62
C SER A 44 -5.53 -9.36 22.04
N LYS A 45 -6.70 -9.74 22.53
CA LYS A 45 -8.00 -9.32 21.94
C LYS A 45 -8.16 -7.80 21.98
N ARG A 46 -7.75 -7.14 23.07
CA ARG A 46 -7.76 -5.67 23.18
C ARG A 46 -6.86 -4.99 22.15
N ALA A 47 -5.67 -5.55 21.90
CA ALA A 47 -4.77 -5.05 20.87
C ALA A 47 -5.39 -5.20 19.48
N ALA A 48 -5.99 -6.37 19.18
CA ALA A 48 -6.70 -6.59 17.92
C ALA A 48 -7.89 -5.65 17.72
N GLN A 49 -8.66 -5.35 18.78
CA GLN A 49 -9.75 -4.38 18.72
C GLN A 49 -9.26 -2.99 18.34
N VAL A 50 -8.20 -2.50 18.98
CA VAL A 50 -7.64 -1.17 18.67
C VAL A 50 -7.02 -1.14 17.27
N ALA A 51 -6.33 -2.21 16.85
CA ALA A 51 -5.83 -2.33 15.48
C ALA A 51 -6.97 -2.34 14.44
N ALA A 52 -8.05 -3.07 14.69
CA ALA A 52 -9.22 -3.11 13.83
C ALA A 52 -9.90 -1.75 13.73
N LEU A 53 -10.11 -1.06 14.86
CA LEU A 53 -10.65 0.30 14.88
C LEU A 53 -9.74 1.27 14.11
N SER A 54 -8.42 1.11 14.21
CA SER A 54 -7.47 1.95 13.46
C SER A 54 -7.63 1.80 11.95
N ILE A 55 -7.86 0.56 11.47
CA ILE A 55 -8.07 0.26 10.05
C ILE A 55 -9.42 0.84 9.60
N PHE A 56 -10.48 0.57 10.34
CA PHE A 56 -11.84 1.01 9.98
C PHE A 56 -11.96 2.54 9.95
N LEU A 57 -11.34 3.23 10.90
CA LEU A 57 -11.33 4.69 10.97
C LEU A 57 -10.13 5.32 10.24
N SER A 58 -9.46 4.59 9.34
CA SER A 58 -8.26 5.07 8.68
C SER A 58 -8.55 6.34 7.86
N PRO A 59 -7.75 7.42 8.01
CA PRO A 59 -7.86 8.61 7.17
C PRO A 59 -7.69 8.31 5.69
N GLY A 60 -6.98 7.24 5.34
CA GLY A 60 -6.83 6.82 3.95
C GLY A 60 -8.15 6.40 3.31
N LEU A 61 -9.03 5.70 4.04
CA LEU A 61 -10.36 5.33 3.55
C LEU A 61 -11.30 6.54 3.48
N LEU A 62 -11.20 7.46 4.44
CA LEU A 62 -11.95 8.71 4.37
C LEU A 62 -11.57 9.52 3.12
N ILE A 63 -10.27 9.72 2.88
CA ILE A 63 -9.77 10.51 1.76
C ILE A 63 -10.09 9.83 0.43
N ILE A 64 -9.79 8.54 0.29
CA ILE A 64 -9.81 7.86 -1.02
C ILE A 64 -11.21 7.37 -1.38
N ASP A 65 -12.00 6.90 -0.42
CA ASP A 65 -13.31 6.33 -0.72
C ASP A 65 -14.43 7.34 -0.51
N HIS A 66 -14.48 7.95 0.67
CA HIS A 66 -15.61 8.80 1.07
C HIS A 66 -15.56 10.19 0.45
N ILE A 67 -14.37 10.70 0.12
CA ILE A 67 -14.19 11.98 -0.56
C ILE A 67 -13.93 11.73 -2.05
N HIS A 68 -12.84 11.00 -2.38
CA HIS A 68 -12.39 10.74 -3.75
C HIS A 68 -13.14 9.62 -4.51
N PHE A 69 -14.22 9.10 -3.92
CA PHE A 69 -15.17 8.15 -4.52
C PHE A 69 -14.54 6.89 -5.12
N GLN A 70 -14.13 5.98 -4.23
CA GLN A 70 -13.62 4.65 -4.58
C GLN A 70 -14.21 3.59 -3.65
N TYR A 71 -14.07 2.33 -4.04
CA TYR A 71 -14.57 1.16 -3.30
C TYR A 71 -13.42 0.38 -2.62
N ASN A 72 -12.37 1.06 -2.15
CA ASN A 72 -11.22 0.35 -1.58
C ASN A 72 -11.53 -0.30 -0.23
N GLY A 73 -12.39 0.27 0.62
CA GLY A 73 -12.84 -0.29 1.90
C GLY A 73 -13.49 -1.66 1.69
N PHE A 74 -14.38 -1.78 0.70
CA PHE A 74 -14.93 -3.06 0.27
C PHE A 74 -13.84 -4.08 -0.12
N MET A 75 -12.91 -3.69 -1.01
CA MET A 75 -11.84 -4.57 -1.48
C MET A 75 -10.82 -4.92 -0.38
N TYR A 76 -10.50 -3.99 0.51
CA TYR A 76 -9.69 -4.23 1.71
C TYR A 76 -10.43 -5.12 2.70
N GLY A 77 -11.76 -5.06 2.77
CA GLY A 77 -12.57 -6.01 3.52
C GLY A 77 -12.41 -7.43 2.99
N ILE A 78 -12.46 -7.62 1.67
CA ILE A 78 -12.18 -8.93 1.04
C ILE A 78 -10.73 -9.36 1.32
N LEU A 79 -9.76 -8.44 1.23
CA LEU A 79 -8.35 -8.73 1.55
C LEU A 79 -8.20 -9.22 2.99
N VAL A 80 -8.67 -8.44 3.97
CA VAL A 80 -8.58 -8.77 5.40
C VAL A 80 -9.30 -10.08 5.68
N LEU A 81 -10.49 -10.30 5.09
CA LEU A 81 -11.22 -11.55 5.23
C LEU A 81 -10.38 -12.74 4.75
N SER A 82 -9.77 -12.64 3.57
CA SER A 82 -8.89 -13.69 3.05
C SER A 82 -7.67 -13.95 3.93
N LEU A 83 -7.09 -12.90 4.53
CA LEU A 83 -5.97 -13.00 5.47
C LEU A 83 -6.38 -13.66 6.79
N VAL A 84 -7.56 -13.35 7.31
CA VAL A 84 -8.09 -13.94 8.56
C VAL A 84 -8.45 -15.41 8.36
N LEU A 85 -9.07 -15.76 7.23
CA LEU A 85 -9.36 -17.15 6.85
C LEU A 85 -8.09 -18.01 6.75
N ALA A 86 -6.91 -17.41 6.59
CA ALA A 86 -5.64 -18.13 6.58
C ALA A 86 -5.20 -18.64 7.96
N ARG A 87 -5.83 -18.21 9.06
CA ARG A 87 -5.48 -18.62 10.44
C ARG A 87 -5.78 -20.09 10.70
N CYS A 88 -6.89 -20.60 10.19
CA CYS A 88 -7.35 -21.96 10.46
C CYS A 88 -7.08 -22.89 9.28
N ARG A 89 -6.65 -24.12 9.57
CA ARG A 89 -6.34 -25.13 8.53
C ARG A 89 -7.55 -25.51 7.67
N SER A 90 -8.76 -25.51 8.26
CA SER A 90 -10.01 -25.82 7.57
C SER A 90 -10.42 -24.73 6.56
N THR A 91 -10.03 -23.48 6.80
CA THR A 91 -10.43 -22.32 6.00
C THR A 91 -9.37 -21.87 4.99
N LEU A 92 -8.22 -22.55 4.90
CA LEU A 92 -7.14 -22.23 3.96
C LEU A 92 -7.59 -22.20 2.49
N LEU A 93 -8.46 -23.12 2.08
CA LEU A 93 -9.02 -23.12 0.72
C LEU A 93 -9.81 -21.83 0.48
N HIS A 94 -10.69 -21.47 1.42
CA HIS A 94 -11.49 -20.25 1.34
C HIS A 94 -10.61 -18.99 1.31
N SER A 95 -9.52 -18.95 2.08
CA SER A 95 -8.53 -17.87 2.01
C SER A 95 -8.03 -17.64 0.57
N GLY A 96 -7.60 -18.70 -0.12
CA GLY A 96 -7.15 -18.62 -1.50
C GLY A 96 -8.24 -18.22 -2.49
N LEU A 97 -9.46 -18.77 -2.34
CA LEU A 97 -10.58 -18.47 -3.23
C LEU A 97 -11.10 -17.03 -3.07
N VAL A 98 -11.21 -16.54 -1.83
CA VAL A 98 -11.61 -15.14 -1.55
C VAL A 98 -10.56 -14.18 -2.11
N PHE A 99 -9.27 -14.50 -1.98
CA PHE A 99 -8.21 -13.69 -2.60
C PHE A 99 -8.22 -13.77 -4.14
N ALA A 100 -8.55 -14.91 -4.73
CA ALA A 100 -8.72 -15.02 -6.18
C ALA A 100 -9.87 -14.14 -6.67
N ALA A 101 -11.00 -14.09 -5.95
CA ALA A 101 -12.09 -13.17 -6.26
C ALA A 101 -11.66 -11.70 -6.15
N LEU A 102 -10.85 -11.35 -5.14
CA LEU A 102 -10.27 -10.01 -5.00
C LEU A 102 -9.43 -9.58 -6.21
N LEU A 103 -8.62 -10.50 -6.75
CA LEU A 103 -7.83 -10.23 -7.97
C LEU A 103 -8.71 -9.87 -9.16
N CYS A 104 -9.88 -10.52 -9.28
CA CYS A 104 -10.86 -10.21 -10.33
C CYS A 104 -11.55 -8.84 -10.12
N PHE A 105 -11.67 -8.35 -8.89
CA PHE A 105 -12.17 -6.99 -8.62
C PHE A 105 -11.13 -5.92 -9.00
N LYS A 106 -9.86 -6.13 -8.62
CA LYS A 106 -8.78 -5.17 -8.92
C LYS A 106 -7.43 -5.87 -9.01
N HIS A 107 -6.81 -5.79 -10.18
CA HIS A 107 -5.53 -6.46 -10.45
C HIS A 107 -4.35 -5.91 -9.62
N ILE A 108 -4.48 -4.76 -8.95
CA ILE A 108 -3.41 -4.20 -8.09
C ILE A 108 -3.04 -5.16 -6.93
N TYR A 109 -3.97 -6.01 -6.49
CA TYR A 109 -3.71 -7.02 -5.47
C TYR A 109 -2.78 -8.15 -5.96
N LEU A 110 -2.47 -8.20 -7.27
CA LEU A 110 -1.47 -9.12 -7.82
C LEU A 110 -0.09 -8.95 -7.15
N TYR A 111 0.21 -7.76 -6.65
CA TYR A 111 1.41 -7.49 -5.85
C TYR A 111 1.53 -8.35 -4.60
N LEU A 112 0.41 -8.79 -4.04
CA LEU A 112 0.36 -9.62 -2.83
C LEU A 112 0.32 -11.12 -3.17
N ALA A 113 -0.02 -11.48 -4.41
CA ALA A 113 -0.25 -12.86 -4.84
C ALA A 113 0.95 -13.80 -4.62
N PRO A 114 2.22 -13.40 -4.77
CA PRO A 114 3.35 -14.27 -4.49
C PRO A 114 3.34 -14.83 -3.06
N ALA A 115 2.93 -14.03 -2.07
CA ALA A 115 2.84 -14.47 -0.68
C ALA A 115 1.73 -15.51 -0.48
N TYR A 116 0.55 -15.30 -1.10
CA TYR A 116 -0.55 -16.26 -1.09
C TYR A 116 -0.15 -17.57 -1.75
N PHE A 117 0.49 -17.50 -2.92
CA PHE A 117 0.96 -18.67 -3.65
C PHE A 117 1.91 -19.50 -2.80
N VAL A 118 2.97 -18.90 -2.27
CA VAL A 118 3.98 -19.60 -1.46
C VAL A 118 3.37 -20.17 -0.18
N PHE A 119 2.51 -19.42 0.51
CA PHE A 119 1.85 -19.87 1.73
C PHE A 119 0.90 -21.05 1.49
N LEU A 120 0.00 -20.95 0.51
CA LEU A 120 -0.97 -22.00 0.20
C LEU A 120 -0.28 -23.23 -0.41
N LEU A 121 0.73 -23.03 -1.25
CA LEU A 121 1.56 -24.13 -1.74
C LEU A 121 2.15 -24.91 -0.57
N ARG A 122 2.82 -24.22 0.36
CA ARG A 122 3.49 -24.87 1.48
C ARG A 122 2.53 -25.50 2.49
N THR A 123 1.40 -24.86 2.79
CA THR A 123 0.49 -25.26 3.88
C THR A 123 -0.66 -26.16 3.45
N TYR A 124 -1.16 -25.98 2.23
CA TYR A 124 -2.35 -26.67 1.73
C TYR A 124 -2.01 -27.75 0.72
N CYS A 125 -1.12 -27.45 -0.24
CA CYS A 125 -0.77 -28.36 -1.33
C CYS A 125 0.34 -29.35 -0.97
N LEU A 126 1.30 -28.98 -0.12
CA LEU A 126 2.39 -29.86 0.30
C LEU A 126 2.13 -30.54 1.66
N SER A 127 2.78 -31.67 1.90
CA SER A 127 2.75 -32.33 3.20
C SER A 127 3.52 -31.52 4.25
N SER A 128 3.05 -31.57 5.51
CA SER A 128 3.78 -30.96 6.62
C SER A 128 5.13 -31.64 6.85
N ARG A 129 5.22 -32.95 6.62
CA ARG A 129 6.41 -33.79 6.89
C ARG A 129 7.46 -33.78 5.77
N SER A 130 7.07 -33.55 4.52
CA SER A 130 8.00 -33.55 3.38
C SER A 130 7.50 -32.64 2.27
N ILE A 131 8.41 -31.85 1.71
CA ILE A 131 8.14 -30.95 0.57
C ILE A 131 7.91 -31.73 -0.74
N PHE A 132 8.44 -32.94 -0.86
CA PHE A 132 8.32 -33.77 -2.07
C PHE A 132 6.98 -34.51 -2.12
N ARG A 133 6.24 -34.57 -1.01
CA ARG A 133 4.93 -35.23 -0.97
C ARG A 133 3.82 -34.23 -1.26
N ILE A 134 3.40 -34.20 -2.53
CA ILE A 134 2.33 -33.35 -3.03
C ILE A 134 0.97 -33.97 -2.69
N LYS A 135 0.05 -33.17 -2.13
CA LYS A 135 -1.35 -33.53 -1.93
C LYS A 135 -2.13 -33.15 -3.19
N LEU A 136 -2.12 -34.03 -4.19
CA LEU A 136 -2.70 -33.74 -5.51
C LEU A 136 -4.17 -33.31 -5.45
N LEU A 137 -5.00 -33.95 -4.62
CA LEU A 137 -6.41 -33.58 -4.46
C LEU A 137 -6.59 -32.15 -3.94
N ASN A 138 -5.72 -31.69 -3.04
CA ASN A 138 -5.76 -30.30 -2.57
C ASN A 138 -5.33 -29.32 -3.67
N CYS A 139 -4.35 -29.70 -4.49
CA CYS A 139 -3.94 -28.90 -5.65
C CYS A 139 -5.09 -28.78 -6.66
N ILE A 140 -5.81 -29.86 -6.94
CA ILE A 140 -6.98 -29.86 -7.83
C ILE A 140 -8.10 -28.99 -7.24
N LYS A 141 -8.40 -29.10 -5.94
CA LYS A 141 -9.41 -28.26 -5.27
C LYS A 141 -9.08 -26.77 -5.36
N LEU A 142 -7.84 -26.40 -5.05
CA LEU A 142 -7.40 -25.01 -5.10
C LEU A 142 -7.34 -24.48 -6.53
N GLY A 143 -6.65 -25.20 -7.42
CA GLY A 143 -6.50 -24.81 -8.82
C GLY A 143 -7.84 -24.77 -9.57
N GLY A 144 -8.69 -25.78 -9.37
CA GLY A 144 -10.03 -25.83 -9.94
C GLY A 144 -10.93 -24.70 -9.42
N GLY A 145 -10.89 -24.39 -8.12
CA GLY A 145 -11.64 -23.28 -7.56
C GLY A 145 -11.17 -21.91 -8.08
N ILE A 146 -9.86 -21.70 -8.21
CA ILE A 146 -9.31 -20.48 -8.82
C ILE A 146 -9.72 -20.39 -10.30
N ALA A 147 -9.59 -21.47 -11.06
CA ALA A 147 -10.00 -21.52 -12.46
C ALA A 147 -11.49 -21.23 -12.64
N LEU A 148 -12.35 -21.72 -11.73
CA LEU A 148 -13.77 -21.42 -11.73
C LEU A 148 -14.05 -19.94 -11.51
N ILE A 149 -13.37 -19.30 -10.56
CA ILE A 149 -13.54 -17.86 -10.26
C ILE A 149 -13.09 -17.00 -11.45
N PHE A 150 -11.91 -17.28 -11.99
CA PHE A 150 -11.40 -16.57 -13.18
C PHE A 150 -12.26 -16.85 -14.41
N GLY A 151 -12.74 -18.09 -14.58
CA GLY A 151 -13.68 -18.47 -15.63
C GLY A 151 -15.01 -17.73 -15.51
N ALA A 152 -15.55 -17.55 -14.31
CA ALA A 152 -16.75 -16.77 -14.09
C ALA A 152 -16.56 -15.27 -14.38
N ALA A 153 -15.44 -14.70 -13.96
CA ALA A 153 -15.15 -13.27 -14.14
C ALA A 153 -14.79 -12.92 -15.60
N PHE A 154 -13.96 -13.74 -16.25
CA PHE A 154 -13.39 -13.45 -17.57
C PHE A 154 -14.00 -14.27 -18.72
N GLY A 155 -14.74 -15.34 -18.43
CA GLY A 155 -15.41 -16.19 -19.41
C GLY A 155 -16.35 -15.45 -20.35
N PRO A 156 -17.21 -14.51 -19.88
CA PRO A 156 -18.05 -13.71 -20.78
C PRO A 156 -17.23 -12.92 -21.82
N PHE A 157 -16.12 -12.31 -21.39
CA PHE A 157 -15.22 -11.58 -22.31
C PHE A 157 -14.51 -12.51 -23.29
N ALA A 158 -14.18 -13.73 -22.87
CA ALA A 158 -13.63 -14.76 -23.76
C ALA A 158 -14.65 -15.20 -24.82
N ALA A 159 -15.90 -15.44 -24.43
CA ALA A 159 -16.99 -15.77 -25.36
C ALA A 159 -17.23 -14.63 -26.38
N MET A 160 -17.11 -13.38 -25.94
CA MET A 160 -17.22 -12.20 -26.80
C MET A 160 -15.95 -11.88 -27.61
N ARG A 161 -14.89 -12.69 -27.51
CA ARG A 161 -13.57 -12.46 -28.15
C ARG A 161 -12.93 -11.11 -27.81
N GLN A 162 -13.20 -10.57 -26.62
CA GLN A 162 -12.70 -9.27 -26.15
C GLN A 162 -11.49 -9.36 -25.21
N VAL A 163 -10.94 -10.56 -24.99
CA VAL A 163 -9.79 -10.77 -24.07
C VAL A 163 -8.59 -9.88 -24.40
N PRO A 164 -8.14 -9.72 -25.66
CA PRO A 164 -7.00 -8.85 -25.97
C PRO A 164 -7.25 -7.38 -25.57
N GLN A 165 -8.47 -6.89 -25.80
CA GLN A 165 -8.88 -5.53 -25.44
C GLN A 165 -8.96 -5.34 -23.92
N LEU A 166 -9.42 -6.36 -23.20
CA LEU A 166 -9.44 -6.33 -21.74
C LEU A 166 -8.02 -6.28 -21.18
N LEU A 167 -7.11 -7.11 -21.69
CA LEU A 167 -5.71 -7.15 -21.23
C LEU A 167 -4.97 -5.84 -21.50
N SER A 168 -5.16 -5.21 -22.66
CA SER A 168 -4.54 -3.92 -22.99
C SER A 168 -5.03 -2.78 -22.08
N ARG A 169 -6.27 -2.86 -21.61
CA ARG A 169 -6.86 -1.88 -20.67
C ARG A 169 -6.46 -2.13 -19.22
N LEU A 170 -6.32 -3.39 -18.82
CA LEU A 170 -5.88 -3.75 -17.47
C LEU A 170 -4.39 -3.42 -17.25
N PHE A 171 -3.55 -3.65 -18.27
CA PHE A 171 -2.10 -3.40 -18.20
C PHE A 171 -1.67 -2.34 -19.24
N PRO A 172 -1.95 -1.05 -18.99
CA PRO A 172 -1.55 0.01 -19.91
C PRO A 172 -0.04 0.28 -19.78
N PHE A 173 0.73 -0.03 -20.82
CA PHE A 173 2.19 0.11 -20.83
C PHE A 173 2.69 1.54 -21.11
N SER A 174 1.81 2.48 -21.48
CA SER A 174 2.18 3.82 -21.96
C SER A 174 2.37 4.86 -20.85
N ARG A 175 2.99 4.50 -19.72
CA ARG A 175 3.10 5.43 -18.58
C ARG A 175 4.52 5.49 -18.01
N GLY A 176 4.97 6.70 -17.66
CA GLY A 176 6.30 6.96 -17.09
C GLY A 176 6.45 6.52 -15.62
N LEU A 177 7.68 6.60 -15.11
CA LEU A 177 8.10 6.12 -13.78
C LEU A 177 7.42 6.88 -12.63
N CYS A 178 7.49 8.22 -12.65
CA CYS A 178 6.87 9.09 -11.67
C CYS A 178 5.77 9.95 -12.31
N HIS A 179 4.72 10.25 -11.55
CA HIS A 179 3.68 11.22 -11.94
C HIS A 179 4.08 12.65 -11.60
N ALA A 180 3.21 13.61 -11.89
CA ALA A 180 3.32 14.98 -11.41
C ALA A 180 3.45 15.07 -9.88
N TYR A 181 2.70 14.22 -9.17
CA TYR A 181 2.88 13.98 -7.74
C TYR A 181 3.66 12.68 -7.54
N TRP A 182 4.84 12.74 -6.91
CA TRP A 182 5.66 11.55 -6.74
C TRP A 182 5.08 10.70 -5.61
N ALA A 183 4.72 9.45 -5.91
CA ALA A 183 4.42 8.49 -4.86
C ALA A 183 5.65 8.35 -3.93
N PRO A 184 5.47 8.22 -2.61
CA PRO A 184 6.57 8.25 -1.64
C PRO A 184 7.38 6.95 -1.63
N ASN A 185 8.08 6.67 -2.72
CA ASN A 185 8.88 5.47 -2.95
C ASN A 185 10.36 5.82 -3.21
N ILE A 186 11.17 4.83 -3.55
CA ILE A 186 12.61 5.04 -3.79
C ILE A 186 12.85 5.95 -4.99
N TRP A 187 11.98 5.91 -5.99
CA TRP A 187 12.07 6.76 -7.18
C TRP A 187 11.82 8.24 -6.88
N ALA A 188 11.03 8.57 -5.86
CA ALA A 188 10.89 9.95 -5.38
C ALA A 188 12.21 10.47 -4.78
N LEU A 189 12.91 9.63 -4.01
CA LEU A 189 14.23 9.98 -3.46
C LEU A 189 15.29 10.08 -4.55
N TYR A 190 15.24 9.18 -5.53
CA TYR A 190 16.11 9.22 -6.70
C TYR A 190 15.90 10.51 -7.52
N SER A 191 14.64 10.90 -7.74
CA SER A 191 14.30 12.16 -8.42
C SER A 191 14.74 13.39 -7.64
N LEU A 192 14.61 13.38 -6.31
CA LEU A 192 15.14 14.45 -5.47
C LEU A 192 16.68 14.53 -5.57
N ALA A 193 17.35 13.38 -5.53
CA ALA A 193 18.81 13.32 -5.65
C ALA A 193 19.28 13.89 -6.99
N ASP A 194 18.63 13.54 -8.11
CA ASP A 194 18.92 14.13 -9.43
C ASP A 194 18.79 15.67 -9.38
N ARG A 195 17.72 16.19 -8.77
CA ARG A 195 17.49 17.64 -8.65
C ARG A 195 18.56 18.35 -7.82
N VAL A 196 18.99 17.75 -6.71
CA VAL A 196 20.09 18.30 -5.90
C VAL A 196 21.41 18.25 -6.68
N LEU A 197 21.66 17.18 -7.42
CA LEU A 197 22.87 17.03 -8.24
C LEU A 197 22.92 18.04 -9.37
N ILE A 198 21.80 18.42 -10.00
CA ILE A 198 21.77 19.49 -11.01
C ILE A 198 22.33 20.80 -10.43
N HIS A 199 21.95 21.16 -9.19
CA HIS A 199 22.46 22.37 -8.54
C HIS A 199 23.95 22.27 -8.15
N LEU A 200 24.44 21.05 -7.90
CA LEU A 200 25.84 20.81 -7.55
C LEU A 200 26.74 20.57 -8.78
N ALA A 201 26.15 20.26 -9.95
CA ALA A 201 26.87 19.92 -11.18
C ALA A 201 27.90 20.99 -11.62
N PRO A 202 27.62 22.31 -11.56
CA PRO A 202 28.61 23.33 -11.89
C PRO A 202 29.84 23.32 -10.98
N ARG A 203 29.70 22.83 -9.73
CA ARG A 203 30.79 22.73 -8.75
C ARG A 203 31.57 21.42 -8.86
N LEU A 204 30.96 20.39 -9.44
CA LEU A 204 31.50 19.03 -9.53
C LEU A 204 31.99 18.65 -10.94
N GLY A 205 31.79 19.52 -11.94
CA GLY A 205 32.19 19.27 -13.32
C GLY A 205 31.37 18.18 -14.01
N LEU A 206 30.13 17.95 -13.58
CA LEU A 206 29.26 16.91 -14.13
C LEU A 206 28.59 17.39 -15.43
N ALA A 207 28.58 16.52 -16.45
CA ALA A 207 27.87 16.79 -17.69
C ALA A 207 26.35 16.72 -17.49
N LEU A 208 25.63 17.77 -17.90
CA LEU A 208 24.18 17.86 -17.78
C LEU A 208 23.51 17.58 -19.13
N LYS A 209 22.46 16.76 -19.12
CA LYS A 209 21.56 16.65 -20.26
C LYS A 209 20.55 17.79 -20.22
N GLU A 210 20.68 18.76 -21.13
CA GLU A 210 19.83 19.96 -21.17
C GLU A 210 18.35 19.63 -21.35
N ASP A 211 18.03 18.58 -22.13
CA ASP A 211 16.67 18.13 -22.42
C ASP A 211 15.90 17.64 -21.18
N ALA A 212 16.61 17.17 -20.15
CA ALA A 212 16.03 16.58 -18.94
C ALA A 212 15.78 17.61 -17.82
N LEU A 213 16.31 18.84 -17.94
CA LEU A 213 16.23 19.86 -16.90
C LEU A 213 14.77 20.23 -16.53
N GLN A 214 13.84 20.13 -17.49
CA GLN A 214 12.42 20.44 -17.28
C GLN A 214 11.50 19.20 -17.17
N SER A 215 11.99 17.98 -17.38
CA SER A 215 11.12 16.79 -17.53
C SER A 215 10.31 16.48 -16.27
N VAL A 216 10.93 16.53 -15.09
CA VAL A 216 10.27 16.17 -13.81
C VAL A 216 9.49 17.35 -13.17
N THR A 217 9.65 18.58 -13.66
CA THR A 217 9.01 19.80 -13.09
C THR A 217 7.80 20.30 -13.88
N ARG A 218 7.50 19.71 -15.05
CA ARG A 218 6.39 20.11 -15.91
C ARG A 218 5.00 19.74 -15.37
N GLY A 219 4.91 18.87 -14.37
CA GLY A 219 3.62 18.37 -13.87
C GLY A 219 2.81 17.57 -14.89
N LEU A 220 3.45 17.12 -15.97
CA LEU A 220 2.82 16.30 -17.01
C LEU A 220 3.12 14.82 -16.77
N VAL A 221 2.11 13.96 -17.01
CA VAL A 221 2.30 12.50 -17.00
C VAL A 221 3.02 12.11 -18.28
N GLY A 222 4.32 11.80 -18.19
CA GLY A 222 5.16 11.42 -19.32
C GLY A 222 6.41 10.67 -18.87
N ASP A 223 7.28 10.32 -19.81
CA ASP A 223 8.56 9.67 -19.51
C ASP A 223 9.46 10.64 -18.73
N THR A 224 9.78 10.26 -17.49
CA THR A 224 10.73 10.99 -16.65
C THR A 224 12.12 10.77 -17.21
N THR A 225 12.79 11.85 -17.60
CA THR A 225 14.20 11.81 -17.95
C THR A 225 15.03 12.45 -16.83
N PHE A 226 16.17 11.85 -16.53
CA PHE A 226 17.08 12.29 -15.48
C PHE A 226 18.26 13.06 -16.07
N ALA A 227 18.60 14.19 -15.43
CA ALA A 227 19.59 15.12 -15.98
C ALA A 227 21.02 14.70 -15.65
N VAL A 228 21.23 14.09 -14.48
CA VAL A 228 22.54 13.62 -13.99
C VAL A 228 22.52 12.10 -13.79
N LEU A 229 21.46 11.58 -13.18
CA LEU A 229 21.37 10.16 -12.84
C LEU A 229 20.98 9.29 -14.04
N PRO A 230 21.33 7.98 -14.03
CA PRO A 230 20.92 7.05 -15.07
C PRO A 230 19.40 6.91 -15.21
N GLU A 231 18.95 6.65 -16.44
CA GLU A 231 17.56 6.31 -16.71
C GLU A 231 17.19 4.96 -16.09
N ILE A 232 16.01 4.92 -15.46
CA ILE A 232 15.46 3.69 -14.90
C ILE A 232 14.49 3.11 -15.92
N VAL A 233 14.69 1.85 -16.30
CA VAL A 233 13.78 1.16 -17.24
C VAL A 233 12.81 0.24 -16.50
N PRO A 234 11.60 -0.03 -17.04
CA PRO A 234 10.60 -0.91 -16.40
C PRO A 234 11.13 -2.30 -16.03
N ARG A 235 12.06 -2.84 -16.83
CA ARG A 235 12.69 -4.15 -16.57
C ARG A 235 13.53 -4.14 -15.28
N MET A 236 14.22 -3.04 -14.98
CA MET A 236 14.99 -2.89 -13.74
C MET A 236 14.05 -2.86 -12.54
N CYS A 237 12.99 -2.05 -12.60
CA CYS A 237 11.96 -2.01 -11.57
C CYS A 237 11.37 -3.40 -11.31
N PHE A 238 10.99 -4.11 -12.36
CA PHE A 238 10.45 -5.47 -12.26
C PHE A 238 11.44 -6.44 -11.58
N ALA A 239 12.71 -6.43 -11.99
CA ALA A 239 13.74 -7.26 -11.38
C ALA A 239 13.97 -6.93 -9.89
N LEU A 240 14.02 -5.65 -9.53
CA LEU A 240 14.17 -5.20 -8.14
C LEU A 240 12.96 -5.59 -7.29
N THR A 241 11.74 -5.39 -7.80
CA THR A 241 10.52 -5.82 -7.11
C THR A 241 10.55 -7.33 -6.86
N LEU A 242 10.85 -8.15 -7.87
CA LEU A 242 10.93 -9.61 -7.68
C LEU A 242 12.03 -10.02 -6.69
N LEU A 243 13.19 -9.39 -6.74
CA LEU A 243 14.29 -9.66 -5.81
C LEU A 243 13.84 -9.44 -4.37
N PHE A 244 13.27 -8.27 -4.07
CA PHE A 244 12.86 -7.92 -2.71
C PHE A 244 11.58 -8.62 -2.25
N GLN A 245 10.73 -9.08 -3.17
CA GLN A 245 9.65 -10.02 -2.87
C GLN A 245 10.18 -11.42 -2.55
N GLY A 246 11.21 -11.89 -3.25
CA GLY A 246 11.79 -13.23 -3.05
C GLY A 246 12.29 -13.47 -1.62
N LEU A 247 12.90 -12.44 -1.00
CA LEU A 247 13.48 -12.54 0.34
C LEU A 247 12.48 -13.03 1.41
N PRO A 248 11.33 -12.34 1.67
CA PRO A 248 10.37 -12.81 2.67
C PRO A 248 9.70 -14.12 2.27
N LEU A 249 9.54 -14.40 0.97
CA LEU A 249 8.93 -15.63 0.48
C LEU A 249 9.75 -16.87 0.84
N ILE A 250 11.08 -16.76 0.84
CA ILE A 250 11.97 -17.86 1.28
C ILE A 250 11.71 -18.20 2.75
N LYS A 251 11.68 -17.20 3.64
CA LYS A 251 11.36 -17.43 5.07
C LYS A 251 9.94 -17.96 5.24
N LEU A 252 8.96 -17.43 4.51
CA LEU A 252 7.57 -17.89 4.54
C LEU A 252 7.44 -19.37 4.15
N PHE A 253 8.15 -19.80 3.09
CA PHE A 253 8.12 -21.19 2.65
C PHE A 253 8.73 -22.13 3.70
N ALA A 254 9.82 -21.70 4.35
CA ALA A 254 10.45 -22.46 5.42
C ALA A 254 9.60 -22.52 6.69
N GLN A 255 8.98 -21.40 7.08
CA GLN A 255 8.22 -21.23 8.31
C GLN A 255 6.82 -20.64 8.03
N PRO A 256 5.86 -21.46 7.58
CA PRO A 256 4.57 -20.97 7.12
C PRO A 256 3.59 -20.75 8.28
N THR A 257 3.89 -19.79 9.16
CA THR A 257 2.97 -19.32 10.20
C THR A 257 2.07 -18.21 9.67
N TRP A 258 0.95 -17.95 10.34
CA TRP A 258 0.04 -16.87 9.95
C TRP A 258 0.74 -15.50 10.00
N GLU A 259 1.56 -15.26 11.01
CA GLU A 259 2.28 -14.00 11.17
C GLU A 259 3.34 -13.81 10.09
N ASN A 260 4.09 -14.88 9.76
CA ASN A 260 5.04 -14.84 8.66
C ASN A 260 4.33 -14.63 7.32
N PHE A 261 3.11 -15.13 7.18
CA PHE A 261 2.27 -14.91 6.00
C PHE A 261 1.81 -13.45 5.90
N ILE A 262 1.23 -12.86 6.95
CA ILE A 262 0.88 -11.42 6.95
C ILE A 262 2.12 -10.58 6.71
N GLY A 263 3.24 -10.91 7.36
CA GLY A 263 4.49 -10.18 7.17
C GLY A 263 5.04 -10.27 5.76
N ALA A 264 4.95 -11.43 5.10
CA ALA A 264 5.33 -11.59 3.71
C ALA A 264 4.38 -10.84 2.77
N VAL A 265 3.07 -10.85 3.02
CA VAL A 265 2.10 -10.04 2.28
C VAL A 265 2.46 -8.55 2.37
N THR A 266 2.71 -8.05 3.57
CA THR A 266 3.16 -6.66 3.80
C THR A 266 4.46 -6.35 3.07
N LEU A 267 5.46 -7.22 3.15
CA LEU A 267 6.76 -7.01 2.48
C LEU A 267 6.67 -7.13 0.95
N CYS A 268 5.78 -7.98 0.43
CA CYS A 268 5.48 -8.01 -1.00
C CYS A 268 4.81 -6.72 -1.46
N GLY A 269 3.88 -6.18 -0.66
CA GLY A 269 3.29 -4.86 -0.88
C GLY A 269 4.36 -3.75 -0.87
N TYR A 270 5.27 -3.77 0.12
CA TYR A 270 6.40 -2.83 0.17
C TYR A 270 7.28 -2.91 -1.08
N ALA A 271 7.69 -4.11 -1.49
CA ALA A 271 8.57 -4.28 -2.64
C ALA A 271 7.93 -3.76 -3.94
N SER A 272 6.63 -4.01 -4.14
CA SER A 272 5.90 -3.45 -5.28
C SER A 272 5.72 -1.94 -5.18
N PHE A 273 5.47 -1.40 -3.99
CA PHE A 273 5.30 0.03 -3.80
C PHE A 273 6.61 0.82 -3.96
N LEU A 274 7.71 0.29 -3.42
CA LEU A 274 9.01 0.95 -3.40
C LEU A 274 9.75 0.89 -4.74
N PHE A 275 9.71 -0.27 -5.39
CA PHE A 275 10.50 -0.54 -6.60
C PHE A 275 9.65 -0.68 -7.86
N GLY A 276 8.31 -0.67 -7.74
CA GLY A 276 7.42 -0.83 -8.87
C GLY A 276 7.57 0.30 -9.89
N TRP A 277 7.35 -0.05 -11.16
CA TRP A 277 7.16 0.93 -12.21
C TRP A 277 5.75 1.51 -12.08
N HIS A 278 5.62 2.84 -12.17
CA HIS A 278 4.32 3.50 -12.20
C HIS A 278 3.45 3.27 -10.95
N VAL A 279 3.99 3.60 -9.77
CA VAL A 279 3.27 3.48 -8.50
C VAL A 279 2.58 4.80 -8.16
N HIS A 280 1.35 4.70 -7.64
CA HIS A 280 0.56 5.83 -7.14
C HIS A 280 0.62 5.89 -5.62
N GLU A 281 0.55 7.08 -5.05
CA GLU A 281 0.50 7.32 -3.60
C GLU A 281 -0.59 6.50 -2.89
N LYS A 282 -1.76 6.36 -3.52
CA LYS A 282 -2.90 5.59 -3.00
C LYS A 282 -2.58 4.11 -2.74
N ALA A 283 -1.58 3.56 -3.44
CA ALA A 283 -1.19 2.16 -3.29
C ALA A 283 -0.54 1.87 -1.92
N ILE A 284 -0.14 2.88 -1.14
CA ILE A 284 0.47 2.69 0.18
C ILE A 284 -0.45 1.95 1.16
N LEU A 285 -1.77 2.04 0.96
CA LEU A 285 -2.75 1.31 1.77
C LEU A 285 -2.64 -0.22 1.59
N LEU A 286 -2.12 -0.72 0.47
CA LEU A 286 -1.80 -2.16 0.31
C LEU A 286 -0.75 -2.64 1.29
N VAL A 287 0.05 -1.73 1.84
CA VAL A 287 1.07 -2.03 2.86
C VAL A 287 0.52 -1.77 4.26
N ILE A 288 -0.15 -0.62 4.46
CA ILE A 288 -0.66 -0.21 5.79
C ILE A 288 -1.67 -1.23 6.32
N ILE A 289 -2.65 -1.63 5.51
CA ILE A 289 -3.74 -2.50 5.97
C ILE A 289 -3.24 -3.84 6.53
N PRO A 290 -2.46 -4.66 5.79
CA PRO A 290 -1.94 -5.90 6.36
C PRO A 290 -0.94 -5.67 7.49
N PHE A 291 -0.12 -4.61 7.46
CA PHE A 291 0.81 -4.33 8.56
C PHE A 291 0.07 -3.98 9.86
N SER A 292 -1.01 -3.21 9.80
CA SER A 292 -1.83 -2.87 10.97
C SER A 292 -2.34 -4.10 11.73
N LEU A 293 -2.59 -5.23 11.07
CA LEU A 293 -3.03 -6.48 11.70
C LEU A 293 -1.97 -7.10 12.63
N ILE A 294 -0.70 -6.77 12.45
CA ILE A 294 0.44 -7.31 13.22
C ILE A 294 1.28 -6.23 13.91
N ALA A 295 0.89 -4.95 13.78
CA ALA A 295 1.63 -3.81 14.33
C ALA A 295 1.78 -3.86 15.86
N LEU A 296 0.83 -4.47 16.57
CA LEU A 296 0.82 -4.58 18.03
C LEU A 296 1.38 -5.90 18.57
N ARG A 297 2.07 -6.68 17.74
CA ARG A 297 2.66 -7.95 18.18
C ARG A 297 3.77 -7.75 19.21
N ASP A 298 4.68 -6.82 18.95
CA ASP A 298 5.71 -6.38 19.88
C ASP A 298 6.11 -4.93 19.59
N ARG A 299 6.89 -4.32 20.49
CA ARG A 299 7.42 -2.97 20.29
C ARG A 299 8.26 -2.78 19.03
N ARG A 300 8.88 -3.84 18.49
CA ARG A 300 9.69 -3.75 17.27
C ARG A 300 8.81 -3.62 16.02
N HIS A 301 7.69 -4.35 15.98
CA HIS A 301 6.68 -4.20 14.93
C HIS A 301 6.09 -2.80 14.95
N LEU A 302 5.74 -2.29 16.15
CA LEU A 302 5.23 -0.94 16.29
C LEU A 302 6.27 0.11 15.88
N GLY A 303 7.53 -0.04 16.31
CA GLY A 303 8.63 0.84 15.93
C GLY A 303 8.81 0.95 14.42
N ALA A 304 8.72 -0.17 13.71
CA ALA A 304 8.73 -0.17 12.25
C ALA A 304 7.43 0.42 11.67
N PHE A 305 6.26 0.19 12.25
CA PHE A 305 4.97 0.68 11.73
C PHE A 305 4.79 2.21 11.86
N ARG A 306 5.31 2.85 12.92
CA ARG A 306 5.06 4.29 13.19
C ARG A 306 5.44 5.22 12.03
N PRO A 307 6.66 5.14 11.44
CA PRO A 307 7.01 5.98 10.29
C PRO A 307 6.09 5.75 9.09
N LEU A 308 5.69 4.50 8.82
CA LEU A 308 4.75 4.17 7.74
C LEU A 308 3.37 4.82 8.00
N ALA A 309 2.85 4.73 9.22
CA ALA A 309 1.56 5.29 9.57
C ALA A 309 1.53 6.81 9.31
N VAL A 310 2.59 7.52 9.68
CA VAL A 310 2.69 8.97 9.42
C VAL A 310 2.90 9.23 7.93
N ALA A 311 3.91 8.61 7.32
CA ALA A 311 4.28 8.82 5.91
C ALA A 311 3.13 8.54 4.95
N GLY A 312 2.48 7.39 5.12
CA GLY A 312 1.45 6.94 4.20
C GLY A 312 0.21 7.81 4.24
N HIS A 313 -0.25 8.26 5.42
CA HIS A 313 -1.42 9.14 5.49
C HIS A 313 -1.10 10.59 5.06
N VAL A 314 0.06 11.13 5.45
CA VAL A 314 0.48 12.48 5.03
C VAL A 314 0.67 12.57 3.51
N SER A 315 1.19 11.50 2.89
CA SER A 315 1.35 11.44 1.42
C SER A 315 0.03 11.46 0.65
N LEU A 316 -1.12 11.24 1.29
CA LEU A 316 -2.42 11.33 0.64
C LEU A 316 -2.98 12.76 0.63
N PHE A 317 -2.38 13.69 1.39
CA PHE A 317 -2.93 15.04 1.51
C PHE A 317 -3.01 15.79 0.18
N PRO A 318 -2.00 15.70 -0.71
CA PRO A 318 -2.07 16.38 -2.00
C PRO A 318 -3.21 15.93 -2.93
N LEU A 319 -3.83 14.77 -2.66
CA LEU A 319 -5.00 14.31 -3.44
C LEU A 319 -6.22 15.22 -3.29
N LEU A 320 -6.33 15.89 -2.15
CA LEU A 320 -7.42 16.81 -1.83
C LEU A 320 -6.87 18.23 -1.84
N PHE A 321 -6.73 18.82 -3.02
CA PHE A 321 -6.12 20.14 -3.17
C PHE A 321 -7.09 21.29 -2.87
N THR A 322 -8.38 21.01 -2.68
CA THR A 322 -9.36 22.07 -2.48
C THR A 322 -9.34 22.60 -1.03
N PRO A 323 -9.50 23.93 -0.82
CA PRO A 323 -9.43 24.53 0.51
C PRO A 323 -10.53 24.04 1.48
N ALA A 324 -11.68 23.61 0.96
CA ALA A 324 -12.82 23.23 1.77
C ALA A 324 -12.61 21.88 2.49
N GLU A 325 -11.99 20.89 1.82
CA GLU A 325 -11.71 19.60 2.47
C GLU A 325 -10.42 19.61 3.29
N PHE A 326 -9.63 20.70 3.23
CA PHE A 326 -8.34 20.80 3.92
C PHE A 326 -8.43 20.66 5.45
N PRO A 327 -9.34 21.36 6.17
CA PRO A 327 -9.47 21.18 7.62
C PRO A 327 -9.91 19.77 7.98
N ILE A 328 -10.83 19.19 7.21
CA ILE A 328 -11.39 17.86 7.45
C ILE A 328 -10.28 16.80 7.38
N LYS A 329 -9.52 16.76 6.29
CA LYS A 329 -8.45 15.76 6.13
C LYS A 329 -7.35 15.94 7.18
N THR A 330 -6.98 17.19 7.52
CA THR A 330 -5.87 17.47 8.43
C THR A 330 -6.25 17.17 9.88
N ILE A 331 -7.37 17.71 10.37
CA ILE A 331 -7.83 17.51 11.75
C ILE A 331 -8.12 16.02 11.98
N TYR A 332 -8.82 15.36 11.05
CA TYR A 332 -9.14 13.95 11.18
C TYR A 332 -7.87 13.08 11.19
N THR A 333 -6.92 13.34 10.28
CA THR A 333 -5.66 12.56 10.23
C THR A 333 -4.81 12.77 11.48
N VAL A 334 -4.67 14.02 11.95
CA VAL A 334 -3.91 14.32 13.17
C VAL A 334 -4.56 13.68 14.38
N PHE A 335 -5.89 13.80 14.53
CA PHE A 335 -6.63 13.16 15.60
C PHE A 335 -6.45 11.64 15.58
N TRP A 336 -6.61 11.01 14.41
CA TRP A 336 -6.40 9.58 14.24
C TRP A 336 -4.97 9.16 14.60
N LEU A 337 -3.95 9.87 14.10
CA LEU A 337 -2.54 9.58 14.39
C LEU A 337 -2.26 9.67 15.88
N VAL A 338 -2.69 10.75 16.54
CA VAL A 338 -2.48 10.94 17.98
C VAL A 338 -3.19 9.84 18.77
N LEU A 339 -4.48 9.61 18.51
CA LEU A 339 -5.28 8.63 19.24
C LEU A 339 -4.70 7.22 19.11
N PHE A 340 -4.46 6.75 17.89
CA PHE A 340 -4.07 5.37 17.65
C PHE A 340 -2.60 5.12 17.95
N LEU A 341 -1.68 6.05 17.69
CA LEU A 341 -0.28 5.86 18.08
C LEU A 341 -0.12 5.86 19.60
N MET A 342 -0.85 6.71 20.33
CA MET A 342 -0.85 6.65 21.80
C MET A 342 -1.48 5.37 22.34
N ALA A 343 -2.59 4.90 21.75
CA ALA A 343 -3.22 3.65 22.16
C ALA A 343 -2.29 2.45 21.86
N PHE A 344 -1.62 2.46 20.71
CA PHE A 344 -0.65 1.44 20.32
C PHE A 344 0.55 1.41 21.27
N ASP A 345 1.02 2.59 21.69
CA ASP A 345 2.09 2.71 22.68
C ASP A 345 1.73 2.16 24.06
N ARG A 346 0.46 2.14 24.43
CA ARG A 346 0.03 1.54 25.71
C ARG A 346 -0.16 0.02 25.60
N LEU A 347 -0.50 -0.47 24.41
CA LEU A 347 -0.90 -1.87 24.19
C LEU A 347 0.22 -2.76 23.65
N ALA A 348 1.24 -2.20 22.99
CA ALA A 348 2.32 -2.97 22.41
C ALA A 348 3.20 -3.61 23.52
N PRO A 349 3.28 -4.96 23.57
CA PRO A 349 4.03 -5.65 24.60
C PRO A 349 5.54 -5.47 24.40
N ALA A 350 6.29 -5.52 25.50
CA ALA A 350 7.74 -5.47 25.45
C ALA A 350 8.30 -6.61 24.58
N SER A 351 9.34 -6.32 23.80
CA SER A 351 9.98 -7.36 22.99
C SER A 351 10.99 -8.14 23.82
N SER A 352 11.01 -9.46 23.67
CA SER A 352 12.02 -10.34 24.25
C SER A 352 13.38 -10.25 23.55
N LYS A 353 13.42 -9.66 22.36
CA LYS A 353 14.63 -9.46 21.55
C LYS A 353 15.11 -8.01 21.67
N PRO A 354 16.43 -7.76 21.61
CA PRO A 354 16.98 -6.42 21.72
C PRO A 354 16.42 -5.52 20.61
N ARG A 355 16.11 -4.28 20.97
CA ARG A 355 15.68 -3.26 20.01
C ARG A 355 16.90 -2.73 19.28
N PHE A 356 16.74 -2.48 17.98
CA PHE A 356 17.71 -1.71 17.22
C PHE A 356 17.52 -0.24 17.55
N PHE A 357 18.42 0.29 18.39
CA PHE A 357 18.38 1.66 18.93
C PHE A 357 18.20 2.76 17.87
N LEU A 358 18.74 2.54 16.66
CA LEU A 358 18.66 3.50 15.56
C LEU A 358 17.22 3.70 15.04
N LEU A 359 16.37 2.67 15.08
CA LEU A 359 14.99 2.75 14.56
C LEU A 359 14.09 3.61 15.47
N ASP A 360 14.28 3.52 16.78
CA ASP A 360 13.48 4.29 17.74
C ASP A 360 13.76 5.80 17.61
N ARG A 361 15.05 6.20 17.59
CA ARG A 361 15.45 7.60 17.41
C ARG A 361 15.02 8.15 16.05
N PHE A 362 15.20 7.36 14.99
CA PHE A 362 14.73 7.71 13.65
C PHE A 362 13.22 7.97 13.65
N SER A 363 12.42 7.08 14.23
CA SER A 363 10.96 7.24 14.26
C SER A 363 10.54 8.50 15.01
N THR A 364 11.16 8.80 16.16
CA THR A 364 10.83 10.00 16.94
C THR A 364 11.19 11.27 16.18
N LEU A 365 12.42 11.35 15.64
CA LEU A 365 12.87 12.50 14.86
C LEU A 365 12.01 12.69 13.60
N TYR A 366 11.71 11.61 12.90
CA TYR A 366 10.86 11.62 11.72
C TYR A 366 9.49 12.23 12.04
N ILE A 367 8.82 11.76 13.09
CA ILE A 367 7.52 12.29 13.52
C ILE A 367 7.63 13.76 13.91
N ALA A 368 8.68 14.17 14.63
CA ALA A 368 8.88 15.56 15.02
C ALA A 368 9.01 16.49 13.80
N VAL A 369 9.71 16.05 12.75
CA VAL A 369 9.88 16.80 11.49
C VAL A 369 8.57 16.89 10.67
N SER A 370 7.61 15.97 10.87
CA SER A 370 6.32 16.04 10.16
C SER A 370 5.57 17.35 10.43
N ILE A 371 5.65 17.86 11.66
CA ILE A 371 4.89 19.04 12.12
C ILE A 371 5.30 20.30 11.36
N PRO A 372 6.58 20.74 11.38
CA PRO A 372 6.99 21.91 10.62
C PRO A 372 6.83 21.73 9.11
N LEU A 373 7.00 20.51 8.60
CA LEU A 373 6.77 20.23 7.18
C LEU A 373 5.31 20.47 6.78
N ILE A 374 4.35 19.88 7.50
CA ILE A 374 2.92 20.03 7.21
C ILE A 374 2.52 21.51 7.33
N ALA A 375 3.04 22.23 8.33
CA ALA A 375 2.80 23.66 8.48
C ALA A 375 3.34 24.45 7.27
N TYR A 376 4.56 24.13 6.81
CA TYR A 376 5.13 24.74 5.61
C TYR A 376 4.30 24.45 4.36
N THR A 377 4.05 23.17 4.06
CA THR A 377 3.42 22.76 2.81
C THR A 377 1.97 23.19 2.70
N SER A 378 1.29 23.33 3.84
CA SER A 378 -0.15 23.56 3.88
C SER A 378 -0.56 25.00 4.19
N LEU A 379 0.25 25.73 4.95
CA LEU A 379 -0.09 27.08 5.40
C LEU A 379 0.91 28.10 4.85
N PHE A 380 2.20 27.93 5.16
CA PHE A 380 3.17 28.99 4.88
C PHE A 380 3.54 29.14 3.41
N HIS A 381 3.60 28.05 2.63
CA HIS A 381 4.03 28.14 1.24
C HIS A 381 3.12 29.04 0.39
N GLN A 382 1.80 28.88 0.49
CA GLN A 382 0.85 29.72 -0.24
C GLN A 382 0.91 31.18 0.21
N ILE A 383 1.14 31.44 1.50
CA ILE A 383 1.26 32.79 2.05
C ILE A 383 2.52 33.49 1.52
N VAL A 384 3.65 32.78 1.46
CA VAL A 384 4.96 33.37 1.12
C VAL A 384 5.21 33.43 -0.39
N PHE A 385 4.87 32.37 -1.13
CA PHE A 385 5.24 32.23 -2.54
C PHE A 385 4.04 32.36 -3.51
N GLY A 386 2.80 32.42 -3.00
CA GLY A 386 1.60 32.51 -3.83
C GLY A 386 1.49 31.35 -4.81
N LYS A 387 1.41 31.66 -6.11
CA LYS A 387 1.39 30.68 -7.22
C LYS A 387 2.79 30.34 -7.76
N SER A 388 3.86 30.89 -7.18
CA SER A 388 5.21 30.54 -7.58
C SER A 388 5.62 29.22 -6.92
N TYR A 389 6.33 28.36 -7.64
CA TYR A 389 6.85 27.08 -7.11
C TYR A 389 5.78 26.08 -6.62
N GLU A 390 4.65 25.98 -7.32
CA GLU A 390 3.51 25.12 -6.93
C GLU A 390 3.87 23.63 -6.68
N PHE A 391 4.92 23.13 -7.34
CA PHE A 391 5.39 21.74 -7.17
C PHE A 391 6.37 21.53 -6.00
N LEU A 392 6.88 22.59 -5.38
CA LEU A 392 7.86 22.49 -4.30
C LEU A 392 7.28 21.86 -3.02
N PRO A 393 6.07 22.22 -2.55
CA PRO A 393 5.42 21.54 -1.42
C PRO A 393 5.15 20.06 -1.71
N LEU A 394 4.77 19.75 -2.95
CA LEU A 394 4.50 18.40 -3.40
C LEU A 394 5.78 17.56 -3.33
N MET A 395 6.89 18.08 -3.88
CA MET A 395 8.20 17.44 -3.84
C MET A 395 8.67 17.18 -2.41
N PHE A 396 8.55 18.15 -1.51
CA PHE A 396 8.96 17.96 -0.11
C PHE A 396 8.08 16.94 0.61
N THR A 397 6.76 16.98 0.40
CA THR A 397 5.83 15.99 0.99
C THR A 397 6.17 14.59 0.51
N SER A 398 6.36 14.40 -0.79
CA SER A 398 6.72 13.10 -1.39
C SER A 398 8.06 12.58 -0.89
N SER A 399 9.08 13.45 -0.85
CA SER A 399 10.43 13.07 -0.44
C SER A 399 10.50 12.72 1.05
N TYR A 400 9.88 13.54 1.89
CA TYR A 400 9.78 13.27 3.32
C TYR A 400 9.03 11.95 3.57
N ALA A 401 7.85 11.77 2.97
CA ALA A 401 7.10 10.54 3.12
C ALA A 401 7.89 9.32 2.60
N ALA A 402 8.65 9.45 1.51
CA ALA A 402 9.49 8.38 1.00
C ALA A 402 10.56 7.95 2.01
N VAL A 403 11.19 8.89 2.72
CA VAL A 403 12.13 8.56 3.82
C VAL A 403 11.44 7.74 4.91
N GLY A 404 10.21 8.09 5.28
CA GLY A 404 9.43 7.35 6.27
C GLY A 404 9.06 5.93 5.82
N VAL A 405 8.59 5.79 4.57
CA VAL A 405 8.23 4.48 4.00
C VAL A 405 9.47 3.58 3.87
N VAL A 406 10.60 4.10 3.36
CA VAL A 406 11.85 3.33 3.23
C VAL A 406 12.41 2.96 4.61
N GLY A 407 12.43 3.90 5.56
CA GLY A 407 12.87 3.62 6.94
C GLY A 407 12.02 2.56 7.63
N SER A 408 10.69 2.61 7.43
CA SER A 408 9.77 1.58 7.92
C SER A 408 10.01 0.22 7.27
N TRP A 409 10.23 0.18 5.95
CA TRP A 409 10.52 -1.05 5.22
C TRP A 409 11.81 -1.71 5.68
N VAL A 410 12.91 -0.95 5.80
CA VAL A 410 14.19 -1.47 6.30
C VAL A 410 14.02 -1.98 7.73
N GLY A 411 13.37 -1.19 8.60
CA GLY A 411 13.10 -1.59 9.98
C GLY A 411 12.27 -2.88 10.05
N TYR A 412 11.22 -2.98 9.23
CA TYR A 412 10.35 -4.15 9.23
C TYR A 412 11.00 -5.38 8.60
N MET A 413 11.84 -5.24 7.57
CA MET A 413 12.65 -6.33 7.03
C MET A 413 13.52 -6.96 8.13
N VAL A 414 14.21 -6.14 8.91
CA VAL A 414 15.02 -6.62 10.05
C VAL A 414 14.15 -7.34 11.07
N VAL A 415 13.01 -6.75 11.46
CA VAL A 415 12.06 -7.38 12.41
C VAL A 415 11.54 -8.71 11.88
N TYR A 416 11.19 -8.77 10.59
CA TYR A 416 10.67 -9.97 9.97
C TYR A 416 11.68 -11.11 10.00
N PHE A 417 12.94 -10.88 9.62
CA PHE A 417 13.96 -11.93 9.63
C PHE A 417 14.44 -12.32 11.02
N THR A 418 14.47 -11.36 11.96
CA THR A 418 14.89 -11.60 13.34
C THR A 418 13.79 -12.07 14.28
N SER A 419 12.54 -12.16 13.82
CA SER A 419 11.41 -12.69 14.63
C SER A 419 11.38 -14.20 14.69
#